data_AF-I4C196-F1
#
_entry.id   AF-I4C196-F1
#
_cell.length_a   1.000
_cell.length_b   1.000
_cell.length_c   1.000
_cell.angle_alpha   90.00
_cell.angle_beta   90.00
_cell.angle_gamma   90.00
#
_symmetry.space_group_name_H-M   'P 1'
#
loop_
_entity.id
_entity.type
_entity.pdbx_description
1 polymer ?
#
loop_
_entity_poly.entity_id
_entity_poly.type
_entity_poly.pdbx_seq_one_letter_code
_entity_poly.pdbx_strand_id
1 'polypeptide(L)'
;MTQEEKNQIIDMTLSAIGRINHPRFFRSERGYQGELYCRLREEFLSQNLLDERMLEPEYQKRPTDHLTQQRPDIIYHIPAPAEGEVFINNYTVWALKLRADHPDVISDFEKLYEMISLLQYPLAVFLNIDSDSHYLHDCIPDYRNRIVAFTTMRNEAEGKLVICKAYYDRNDLQEEFYSVDW
;
A
#
# COMPACT_ATOMS: atom_id res chain seq x y z
N MET A 1 -14.45 -8.36 -2.12
CA MET A 1 -13.50 -7.99 -3.19
C MET A 1 -13.14 -9.23 -3.99
N THR A 2 -13.30 -9.20 -5.30
CA THR A 2 -12.95 -10.33 -6.18
C THR A 2 -11.43 -10.36 -6.44
N GLN A 3 -10.91 -11.46 -7.00
CA GLN A 3 -9.49 -11.50 -7.40
C GLN A 3 -9.18 -10.54 -8.55
N GLU A 4 -10.13 -10.35 -9.47
CA GLU A 4 -10.01 -9.37 -10.56
C GLU A 4 -9.88 -7.95 -10.02
N GLU A 5 -10.72 -7.59 -9.05
CA GLU A 5 -10.67 -6.28 -8.38
C GLU A 5 -9.37 -6.07 -7.60
N LYS A 6 -8.86 -7.12 -6.91
CA LYS A 6 -7.52 -7.09 -6.30
C LYS A 6 -6.43 -6.76 -7.31
N ASN A 7 -6.40 -7.49 -8.42
CA ASN A 7 -5.41 -7.31 -9.47
C ASN A 7 -5.49 -5.90 -10.07
N GLN A 8 -6.70 -5.40 -10.32
CA GLN A 8 -6.91 -4.03 -10.78
C GLN A 8 -6.33 -2.99 -9.81
N ILE A 9 -6.54 -3.14 -8.50
CA ILE A 9 -5.98 -2.23 -7.49
C ILE A 9 -4.45 -2.32 -7.44
N ILE A 10 -3.88 -3.51 -7.57
CA ILE A 10 -2.43 -3.74 -7.62
C ILE A 10 -1.82 -3.07 -8.86
N ASP A 11 -2.46 -3.21 -10.02
CA ASP A 11 -1.99 -2.61 -11.27
C ASP A 11 -2.06 -1.09 -11.24
N MET A 12 -3.14 -0.52 -10.69
CA MET A 12 -3.25 0.92 -10.44
C MET A 12 -2.19 1.40 -9.44
N THR A 13 -1.88 0.60 -8.43
CA THR A 13 -0.81 0.93 -7.47
C THR A 13 0.55 0.97 -8.15
N LEU A 14 0.86 -0.04 -8.98
CA LEU A 14 2.09 -0.08 -9.77
C LEU A 14 2.18 1.12 -10.74
N SER A 15 1.10 1.42 -11.47
CA SER A 15 1.01 2.61 -12.34
C SER A 15 1.27 3.90 -11.56
N ALA A 16 0.61 4.06 -10.41
CA ALA A 16 0.76 5.24 -9.56
C ALA A 16 2.19 5.40 -9.07
N ILE A 17 2.83 4.34 -8.58
CA ILE A 17 4.24 4.34 -8.14
C ILE A 17 5.17 4.73 -9.30
N GLY A 18 4.97 4.17 -10.50
CA GLY A 18 5.78 4.46 -11.68
C GLY A 18 5.77 5.92 -12.12
N ARG A 19 4.75 6.69 -11.70
CA ARG A 19 4.62 8.12 -11.99
C ARG A 19 5.24 9.02 -10.92
N ILE A 20 5.78 8.47 -9.82
CA ILE A 20 6.42 9.21 -8.72
C ILE A 20 7.93 9.16 -8.89
N ASN A 21 8.43 10.03 -9.77
CA ASN A 21 9.79 9.89 -10.25
C ASN A 21 10.68 11.11 -9.92
N HIS A 22 10.08 12.24 -9.56
CA HIS A 22 10.82 13.44 -9.20
C HIS A 22 11.59 13.25 -7.87
N PRO A 23 12.91 13.54 -7.79
CA PRO A 23 13.76 13.26 -6.62
C PRO A 23 13.27 13.82 -5.29
N ARG A 24 12.54 14.94 -5.33
CA ARG A 24 11.97 15.57 -4.13
C ARG A 24 11.10 14.63 -3.31
N PHE A 25 10.37 13.70 -3.94
CA PHE A 25 9.42 12.83 -3.25
C PHE A 25 10.11 11.73 -2.45
N PHE A 26 11.36 11.40 -2.78
CA PHE A 26 12.19 10.42 -2.07
C PHE A 26 12.97 11.01 -0.88
N ARG A 27 12.67 12.27 -0.52
CA ARG A 27 13.31 12.96 0.62
C ARG A 27 12.60 12.70 1.95
N SER A 28 11.32 12.32 1.91
CA SER A 28 10.54 12.01 3.11
C SER A 28 9.37 11.07 2.78
N GLU A 29 9.04 10.20 3.73
CA GLU A 29 7.89 9.28 3.65
C GLU A 29 6.59 10.05 3.38
N ARG A 30 6.31 11.10 4.16
CA ARG A 30 5.13 11.97 3.97
C ARG A 30 5.08 12.63 2.59
N GLY A 31 6.23 13.03 2.05
CA GLY A 31 6.31 13.64 0.72
C GLY A 31 5.93 12.64 -0.36
N TYR A 32 6.42 11.41 -0.25
CA TYR A 32 6.07 10.32 -1.15
C TYR A 32 4.59 9.91 -1.01
N GLN A 33 4.12 9.72 0.22
CA GLN A 33 2.73 9.39 0.54
C GLN A 33 1.75 10.37 -0.10
N GLY A 34 2.00 11.68 0.02
CA GLY A 34 1.13 12.71 -0.55
C GLY A 34 1.04 12.62 -2.08
N GLU A 35 2.17 12.36 -2.76
CA GLU A 35 2.16 12.17 -4.21
C GLU A 35 1.50 10.85 -4.61
N LEU A 36 1.79 9.75 -3.89
CA LEU A 36 1.16 8.45 -4.13
C LEU A 36 -0.36 8.54 -4.02
N TYR A 37 -0.86 9.23 -3.00
CA TYR A 37 -2.29 9.49 -2.85
C TYR A 37 -2.88 10.19 -4.08
N CYS A 38 -2.23 11.26 -4.56
CA CYS A 38 -2.68 11.99 -5.76
C CYS A 38 -2.72 11.08 -6.99
N ARG A 39 -1.66 10.28 -7.21
CA ARG A 39 -1.57 9.35 -8.35
C ARG A 39 -2.59 8.24 -8.27
N LEU A 40 -2.72 7.57 -7.12
CA LEU A 40 -3.76 6.57 -6.90
C LEU A 40 -5.15 7.15 -7.15
N ARG A 41 -5.42 8.37 -6.66
CA ARG A 41 -6.72 9.02 -6.87
C ARG A 41 -6.99 9.27 -8.37
N GLU A 42 -5.99 9.70 -9.14
CA GLU A 42 -6.10 9.84 -10.60
C GLU A 42 -6.44 8.50 -11.27
N GLU A 43 -5.73 7.42 -10.91
CA GLU A 43 -5.99 6.08 -11.45
C GLU A 43 -7.41 5.61 -11.12
N PHE A 44 -7.84 5.72 -9.86
CA PHE A 44 -9.16 5.26 -9.43
C PHE A 44 -10.30 6.08 -10.05
N LEU A 45 -10.12 7.39 -10.25
CA LEU A 45 -11.08 8.22 -10.99
C LEU A 45 -11.19 7.78 -12.45
N SER A 46 -10.07 7.51 -13.12
CA SER A 46 -10.07 7.07 -14.51
C SER A 46 -10.81 5.74 -14.73
N GLN A 47 -10.86 4.91 -13.69
CA GLN A 47 -11.53 3.60 -13.69
C GLN A 47 -12.96 3.64 -13.10
N ASN A 48 -13.47 4.83 -12.72
CA ASN A 48 -14.76 4.99 -12.05
C ASN A 48 -14.91 4.17 -10.74
N LEU A 49 -13.84 4.06 -9.96
CA LEU A 49 -13.81 3.26 -8.72
C LEU A 49 -14.11 4.07 -7.45
N LEU A 50 -14.32 5.39 -7.55
CA LEU A 50 -14.55 6.29 -6.40
C LEU A 50 -16.01 6.75 -6.26
N ASP A 51 -16.99 5.90 -6.57
CA ASP A 51 -18.41 6.24 -6.43
C ASP A 51 -18.82 6.28 -4.94
N GLU A 52 -19.39 5.19 -4.41
CA GLU A 52 -19.64 5.06 -2.97
C GLU A 52 -18.35 4.83 -2.14
N ARG A 53 -17.26 4.48 -2.83
CA ARG A 53 -15.98 4.17 -2.22
C ARG A 53 -15.06 5.39 -2.25
N MET A 54 -14.25 5.52 -1.23
CA MET A 54 -13.35 6.66 -1.04
C MET A 54 -11.93 6.19 -0.86
N LEU A 55 -11.01 6.93 -1.49
CA LEU A 55 -9.58 6.88 -1.19
C LEU A 55 -9.26 8.03 -0.25
N GLU A 56 -8.77 7.72 0.94
CA GLU A 56 -8.47 8.70 1.98
C GLU A 56 -7.00 8.60 2.41
N PRO A 57 -6.27 9.73 2.49
CA PRO A 57 -5.06 9.78 3.29
C PRO A 57 -5.50 9.84 4.75
N GLU A 58 -4.94 9.00 5.63
CA GLU A 58 -5.51 8.98 6.98
C GLU A 58 -5.26 10.29 7.73
N TYR A 59 -6.37 10.90 8.17
CA TYR A 59 -6.39 12.04 9.09
C TYR A 59 -6.65 11.53 10.51
N GLN A 60 -6.12 12.23 11.50
CA GLN A 60 -6.13 11.85 12.91
C GLN A 60 -7.55 11.58 13.44
N LYS A 61 -7.93 10.30 13.58
CA LYS A 61 -9.22 9.92 14.17
C LYS A 61 -9.14 9.83 15.70
N ARG A 62 -10.28 10.02 16.36
CA ARG A 62 -10.37 10.12 17.83
C ARG A 62 -10.21 8.72 18.44
N PRO A 63 -9.48 8.56 19.55
CA PRO A 63 -9.22 7.25 20.16
C PRO A 63 -10.47 6.46 20.59
N THR A 64 -11.62 7.12 20.74
CA THR A 64 -12.88 6.52 21.24
C THR A 64 -13.65 5.73 20.20
N ASP A 65 -13.31 5.89 18.91
CA ASP A 65 -14.17 5.44 17.80
C ASP A 65 -13.55 4.25 17.03
N HIS A 66 -12.42 3.68 17.50
CA HIS A 66 -11.66 2.68 16.75
C HIS A 66 -11.19 1.47 17.57
N LEU A 67 -11.18 0.32 16.89
CA LEU A 67 -10.75 -0.98 17.42
C LEU A 67 -9.23 -1.15 17.48
N THR A 68 -8.46 -0.23 16.89
CA THR A 68 -7.00 -0.25 16.85
C THR A 68 -6.43 1.16 16.94
N GLN A 69 -5.19 1.28 17.44
CA GLN A 69 -4.41 2.51 17.42
C GLN A 69 -3.51 2.63 16.18
N GLN A 70 -3.43 1.58 15.35
CA GLN A 70 -2.63 1.60 14.14
C GLN A 70 -3.22 2.57 13.11
N ARG A 71 -2.32 3.22 12.38
CA ARG A 71 -2.67 4.24 11.38
C ARG A 71 -2.15 3.84 10.01
N PRO A 72 -3.02 3.42 9.09
CA PRO A 72 -2.61 3.28 7.70
C PRO A 72 -2.30 4.62 7.04
N ASP A 73 -1.42 4.60 6.04
CA ASP A 73 -1.05 5.83 5.34
C ASP A 73 -2.12 6.25 4.33
N ILE A 74 -2.70 5.29 3.63
CA ILE A 74 -3.80 5.47 2.67
C ILE A 74 -4.77 4.31 2.83
N ILE A 75 -6.06 4.59 2.75
CA ILE A 75 -7.12 3.57 2.79
C ILE A 75 -8.08 3.74 1.63
N TYR A 76 -8.62 2.62 1.15
CA TYR A 76 -9.70 2.54 0.20
C TYR A 76 -10.85 1.74 0.81
N HIS A 77 -11.97 2.42 1.04
CA HIS A 77 -13.11 1.87 1.78
C HIS A 77 -14.45 2.52 1.37
N ILE A 78 -15.56 2.02 1.89
CA ILE A 78 -16.80 2.82 1.99
C ILE A 78 -16.86 3.33 3.44
N PRO A 79 -17.00 4.64 3.68
CA PRO A 79 -17.12 5.16 5.04
C PRO A 79 -18.28 4.50 5.79
N ALA A 80 -18.02 4.03 7.00
CA ALA A 80 -19.08 3.51 7.85
C ALA A 80 -20.02 4.65 8.28
N PRO A 81 -21.35 4.43 8.33
CA PRO A 81 -22.25 5.37 8.97
C PRO A 81 -21.90 5.52 10.46
N ALA A 82 -22.30 6.63 11.08
CA ALA A 82 -21.89 7.00 12.45
C ALA A 82 -22.18 5.94 13.54
N GLU A 83 -23.11 5.00 13.27
CA GLU A 83 -23.50 3.91 14.17
C GLU A 83 -23.25 2.51 13.55
N GLY A 84 -22.47 2.44 12.46
CA GLY A 84 -22.20 1.22 11.70
C GLY A 84 -20.93 0.47 12.11
N GLU A 85 -20.80 -0.78 11.64
CA GLU A 85 -19.63 -1.61 11.86
C GLU A 85 -18.43 -1.14 11.02
N VAL A 86 -17.43 -0.54 11.67
CA VAL A 86 -16.23 0.06 11.03
C VAL A 86 -15.29 -0.95 10.33
N PHE A 87 -15.50 -2.25 10.55
CA PHE A 87 -14.73 -3.32 9.89
C PHE A 87 -15.39 -3.79 8.58
N ILE A 88 -16.63 -3.37 8.30
CA ILE A 88 -17.32 -3.66 7.05
C ILE A 88 -16.96 -2.58 6.02
N ASN A 89 -16.81 -3.00 4.75
CA ASN A 89 -16.49 -2.15 3.60
C ASN A 89 -15.05 -1.63 3.48
N ASN A 90 -14.09 -2.29 4.12
CA ASN A 90 -12.67 -2.06 3.89
C ASN A 90 -12.20 -2.88 2.66
N TYR A 91 -11.47 -2.26 1.73
CA TYR A 91 -11.01 -2.92 0.50
C TYR A 91 -9.49 -3.00 0.45
N THR A 92 -8.79 -1.87 0.60
CA THR A 92 -7.33 -1.86 0.54
C THR A 92 -6.72 -0.87 1.50
N VAL A 93 -5.60 -1.26 2.07
CA VAL A 93 -4.78 -0.43 2.96
C VAL A 93 -3.37 -0.34 2.40
N TRP A 94 -2.77 0.86 2.39
CA TRP A 94 -1.37 1.06 2.04
C TRP A 94 -0.59 1.50 3.29
N ALA A 95 0.55 0.87 3.52
CA ALA A 95 1.56 1.26 4.48
C ALA A 95 2.87 1.53 3.76
N LEU A 96 3.51 2.65 4.07
CA LEU A 96 4.71 3.14 3.42
C LEU A 96 5.83 3.28 4.45
N LYS A 97 7.04 2.96 4.00
CA LYS A 97 8.26 3.23 4.75
C LYS A 97 9.33 3.81 3.86
N LEU A 98 10.03 4.85 4.33
CA LEU A 98 11.21 5.35 3.64
C LEU A 98 12.49 4.68 4.15
N ARG A 99 13.15 3.91 3.28
CA ARG A 99 14.42 3.22 3.56
C ARG A 99 14.37 2.36 4.83
N ALA A 100 13.26 1.69 5.07
CA ALA A 100 13.15 0.82 6.24
C ALA A 100 14.07 -0.39 6.09
N ASP A 101 14.75 -0.70 7.18
CA ASP A 101 15.53 -1.91 7.33
C ASP A 101 14.64 -3.06 7.82
N HIS A 102 15.23 -4.24 7.96
CA HIS A 102 14.49 -5.45 8.33
C HIS A 102 13.71 -5.28 9.66
N PRO A 103 14.31 -4.87 10.79
CA PRO A 103 13.56 -4.63 12.04
C PRO A 103 12.35 -3.71 11.88
N ASP A 104 12.50 -2.60 11.17
CA ASP A 104 11.41 -1.64 10.95
C ASP A 104 10.26 -2.29 10.17
N VAL A 105 10.58 -3.00 9.08
CA VAL A 105 9.57 -3.64 8.22
C VAL A 105 8.81 -4.75 8.95
N ILE A 106 9.47 -5.56 9.79
CA ILE A 106 8.77 -6.57 10.59
C ILE A 106 7.75 -5.91 11.52
N SER A 107 8.12 -4.81 12.19
CA SER A 107 7.20 -4.08 13.05
C SER A 107 6.00 -3.53 12.26
N ASP A 108 6.20 -3.05 11.04
CA ASP A 108 5.09 -2.58 10.20
C ASP A 108 4.21 -3.70 9.67
N PHE A 109 4.76 -4.89 9.40
CA PHE A 109 3.96 -6.05 9.09
C PHE A 109 3.07 -6.47 10.26
N GLU A 110 3.55 -6.42 11.51
CA GLU A 110 2.72 -6.69 12.68
C GLU A 110 1.51 -5.75 12.74
N LYS A 111 1.71 -4.46 12.47
CA LYS A 111 0.63 -3.47 12.39
C LYS A 111 -0.33 -3.77 11.24
N LEU A 112 0.19 -4.17 10.08
CA LEU A 112 -0.63 -4.61 8.95
C LEU A 112 -1.46 -5.84 9.31
N TYR A 113 -0.92 -6.83 10.01
CA TYR A 113 -1.69 -8.00 10.46
C TYR A 113 -2.84 -7.60 11.36
N GLU A 114 -2.59 -6.68 12.30
CA GLU A 114 -3.63 -6.13 13.18
C GLU A 114 -4.75 -5.47 12.35
N MET A 115 -4.41 -4.61 11.38
CA MET A 115 -5.41 -3.98 10.51
C MET A 115 -6.15 -4.99 9.64
N ILE A 116 -5.44 -5.95 9.05
CA ILE A 116 -6.00 -6.98 8.18
C ILE A 116 -6.98 -7.89 8.95
N SER A 117 -6.67 -8.22 10.20
CA SER A 117 -7.48 -9.10 11.05
C SER A 117 -8.65 -8.36 11.69
N LEU A 118 -8.42 -7.20 12.31
CA LEU A 118 -9.45 -6.44 13.02
C LEU A 118 -10.39 -5.68 12.08
N LEU A 119 -9.85 -5.08 11.01
CA LEU A 119 -10.61 -4.25 10.06
C LEU A 119 -10.93 -5.00 8.76
N GLN A 120 -10.59 -6.29 8.69
CA GLN A 120 -10.95 -7.20 7.60
C GLN A 120 -10.49 -6.76 6.19
N TYR A 121 -9.41 -5.98 6.05
CA TYR A 121 -8.89 -5.55 4.74
C TYR A 121 -8.54 -6.75 3.83
N PRO A 122 -9.22 -6.96 2.68
CA PRO A 122 -8.96 -8.11 1.82
C PRO A 122 -7.64 -8.02 1.04
N LEU A 123 -7.07 -6.82 0.92
CA LEU A 123 -5.75 -6.52 0.36
C LEU A 123 -5.04 -5.48 1.22
N ALA A 124 -3.75 -5.68 1.42
CA ALA A 124 -2.83 -4.74 2.03
C ALA A 124 -1.63 -4.57 1.11
N VAL A 125 -1.16 -3.33 0.99
CA VAL A 125 0.01 -2.97 0.23
C VAL A 125 1.06 -2.43 1.19
N PHE A 126 2.26 -3.00 1.13
CA PHE A 126 3.43 -2.45 1.80
C PHE A 126 4.37 -1.85 0.75
N LEU A 127 4.90 -0.65 0.96
CA LEU A 127 5.84 -0.01 0.03
C LEU A 127 7.09 0.46 0.78
N ASN A 128 8.24 -0.15 0.48
CA ASN A 128 9.54 0.31 0.95
C ASN A 128 10.19 1.24 -0.10
N ILE A 129 10.24 2.53 0.21
CA ILE A 129 10.69 3.59 -0.68
C ILE A 129 12.20 3.74 -0.61
N ASP A 130 12.85 3.92 -1.76
CA ASP A 130 14.31 4.08 -1.88
C ASP A 130 15.07 2.89 -1.26
N SER A 131 14.55 1.69 -1.49
CA SER A 131 15.02 0.41 -0.95
C SER A 131 14.95 -0.67 -2.02
N ASP A 132 15.82 -1.68 -1.93
CA ASP A 132 15.81 -2.86 -2.79
C ASP A 132 15.11 -4.06 -2.12
N SER A 133 14.73 -3.91 -0.84
CA SER A 133 14.28 -5.00 0.01
C SER A 133 12.82 -4.83 0.42
N HIS A 134 11.98 -5.80 0.02
CA HIS A 134 10.55 -5.82 0.31
C HIS A 134 10.18 -6.61 1.58
N TYR A 135 11.06 -7.51 2.05
CA TYR A 135 10.92 -8.37 3.24
C TYR A 135 9.65 -9.24 3.32
N LEU A 136 8.91 -9.39 2.23
CA LEU A 136 7.66 -10.17 2.20
C LEU A 136 7.87 -11.65 2.59
N HIS A 137 9.08 -12.19 2.43
CA HIS A 137 9.41 -13.55 2.85
C HIS A 137 9.27 -13.77 4.37
N ASP A 138 9.42 -12.71 5.15
CA ASP A 138 9.25 -12.71 6.59
C ASP A 138 7.80 -12.55 7.03
N CYS A 139 6.87 -12.35 6.08
CA CYS A 139 5.46 -12.29 6.43
C CYS A 139 4.97 -13.61 7.01
N ILE A 140 4.12 -13.53 8.03
CA ILE A 140 3.45 -14.68 8.62
C ILE A 140 2.58 -15.36 7.55
N PRO A 141 2.64 -16.70 7.40
CA PRO A 141 1.94 -17.43 6.34
C PRO A 141 0.46 -17.07 6.15
N ASP A 142 -0.27 -16.86 7.24
CA ASP A 142 -1.72 -16.60 7.22
C ASP A 142 -2.11 -15.29 6.50
N TYR A 143 -1.17 -14.35 6.37
CA TYR A 143 -1.42 -13.03 5.76
C TYR A 143 -0.79 -12.87 4.38
N ARG A 144 0.06 -13.80 3.95
CA ARG A 144 0.84 -13.71 2.70
C ARG A 144 -0.02 -13.47 1.46
N ASN A 145 -1.16 -14.15 1.36
CA ASN A 145 -2.08 -14.01 0.22
C ASN A 145 -2.93 -12.72 0.25
N ARG A 146 -2.74 -11.88 1.27
CA ARG A 146 -3.43 -10.59 1.44
C ARG A 146 -2.46 -9.41 1.38
N ILE A 147 -1.14 -9.65 1.36
CA ILE A 147 -0.13 -8.60 1.30
C ILE A 147 0.58 -8.65 -0.04
N VAL A 148 0.65 -7.50 -0.71
CA VAL A 148 1.55 -7.26 -1.84
C VAL A 148 2.57 -6.22 -1.39
N ALA A 149 3.84 -6.54 -1.56
CA ALA A 149 4.91 -5.61 -1.23
C ALA A 149 5.47 -4.98 -2.50
N PHE A 150 5.80 -3.71 -2.42
CA PHE A 150 6.52 -2.98 -3.45
C PHE A 150 7.82 -2.43 -2.88
N THR A 151 8.83 -2.33 -3.74
CA THR A 151 10.00 -1.49 -3.47
C THR A 151 10.16 -0.50 -4.59
N THR A 152 10.79 0.63 -4.29
CA THR A 152 11.25 1.57 -5.31
C THR A 152 12.70 1.91 -5.05
N MET A 153 13.52 1.93 -6.10
CA MET A 153 14.92 2.34 -6.01
C MET A 153 15.26 3.22 -7.20
N ARG A 154 15.86 4.39 -6.94
CA ARG A 154 16.35 5.24 -8.02
C ARG A 154 17.74 4.77 -8.46
N ASN A 155 17.87 4.50 -9.75
CA ASN A 155 19.16 4.36 -10.41
C ASN A 155 19.51 5.71 -11.06
N GLU A 156 20.25 6.56 -10.34
CA GLU A 156 20.66 7.89 -10.83
C GLU A 156 21.58 7.82 -12.05
N ALA A 157 22.38 6.76 -12.17
CA ALA A 157 23.31 6.59 -13.30
C ALA A 157 22.56 6.35 -14.62
N GLU A 158 21.39 5.69 -14.55
CA GLU A 158 20.58 5.38 -15.72
C GLU A 158 19.37 6.31 -15.90
N GLY A 159 19.10 7.21 -14.95
CA GLY A 159 17.88 8.03 -14.96
C GLY A 159 16.62 7.18 -14.86
N LYS A 160 16.66 6.11 -14.04
CA LYS A 160 15.57 5.12 -13.95
C LYS A 160 15.08 4.89 -12.53
N LEU A 161 13.79 4.61 -12.42
CA LEU A 161 13.12 4.17 -11.21
C LEU A 161 12.89 2.67 -11.38
N VAL A 162 13.55 1.88 -10.54
CA VAL A 162 13.33 0.44 -10.47
C VAL A 162 12.23 0.19 -9.46
N ILE A 163 11.24 -0.63 -9.84
CA ILE A 163 10.13 -1.04 -8.98
C ILE A 163 10.15 -2.56 -8.90
N CYS A 164 10.20 -3.11 -7.71
CA CYS A 164 9.92 -4.54 -7.49
C CYS A 164 8.50 -4.66 -6.94
N LYS A 165 7.69 -5.55 -7.53
CA LYS A 165 6.41 -6.02 -6.98
C LYS A 165 6.61 -7.46 -6.51
N ALA A 166 6.43 -7.69 -5.22
CA ALA A 166 6.53 -8.99 -4.59
C ALA A 166 5.17 -9.44 -4.04
N TYR A 167 4.80 -10.70 -4.27
CA TYR A 167 3.55 -11.29 -3.78
C TYR A 167 3.67 -12.81 -3.67
N TYR A 168 2.76 -13.45 -2.95
CA TYR A 168 2.67 -14.90 -2.91
C TYR A 168 1.61 -15.44 -3.88
N ASP A 169 2.00 -16.42 -4.70
CA ASP A 169 1.08 -17.27 -5.47
C ASP A 169 1.22 -18.71 -4.97
N ARG A 170 0.14 -19.29 -4.42
CA ARG A 170 0.13 -20.67 -3.89
C ARG A 170 1.28 -21.00 -2.92
N ASN A 171 1.71 -20.02 -2.12
CA ASN A 171 2.85 -20.05 -1.18
C ASN A 171 4.24 -19.89 -1.79
N ASP A 172 4.35 -19.73 -3.11
CA ASP A 172 5.59 -19.39 -3.77
C ASP A 172 5.70 -17.87 -3.89
N LEU A 173 6.81 -17.32 -3.40
CA LEU A 173 7.13 -15.90 -3.54
C LEU A 173 7.42 -15.60 -5.02
N GLN A 174 6.68 -14.66 -5.59
CA GLN A 174 6.88 -14.12 -6.92
C GLN A 174 7.43 -12.70 -6.82
N GLU A 175 8.34 -12.36 -7.71
CA GLU A 175 8.92 -11.03 -7.85
C GLU A 175 8.86 -10.59 -9.32
N GLU A 176 8.32 -9.40 -9.55
CA GLU A 176 8.22 -8.78 -10.86
C GLU A 176 8.95 -7.43 -10.82
N PHE A 177 9.89 -7.24 -11.75
CA PHE A 177 10.71 -6.03 -11.82
C PHE A 177 10.30 -5.15 -12.98
N TYR A 178 10.16 -3.86 -12.70
CA TYR A 178 9.80 -2.83 -13.66
C TYR A 178 10.83 -1.71 -13.62
N SER A 179 10.99 -1.03 -14.75
CA SER A 179 11.86 0.12 -14.84
C SER A 179 11.16 1.24 -15.62
N VAL A 180 11.20 2.45 -15.06
CA VAL A 180 10.55 3.63 -15.61
C VAL A 180 11.59 4.76 -15.71
N ASP A 181 11.65 5.44 -16.84
CA ASP A 181 12.55 6.59 -17.02
C ASP A 181 12.10 7.79 -16.15
N TRP A 182 13.05 8.59 -15.66
CA TRP A 182 12.76 9.80 -14.88
C TRP A 182 13.73 10.96 -15.04
#